data_AF-A0A6J8AWL3-F1
#
_entry.id   AF-A0A6J8AWL3-F1
#
_cell.length_a   1.000
_cell.length_b   1.000
_cell.length_c   1.000
_cell.angle_alpha   90.00
_cell.angle_beta   90.00
_cell.angle_gamma   90.00
#
_symmetry.space_group_name_H-M   'P 1'
#
loop_
_entity.id
_entity.type
_entity.pdbx_description
1 polymer ?
#
loop_
_entity_poly.entity_id
_entity_poly.type
_entity_poly.pdbx_seq_one_letter_code
_entity_poly.pdbx_strand_id
1 'polypeptide(L)'
;MSNENQRPFPFRPKRNAQVNKSILFAKSANLKLLDHKKTDNDIIFSFQNYKEERIEVSLQQVPNCSCPFKTKNPSKICMHIVFALLRYFDVDENSMLLHQLAYTNSEFNKLKNSLVEIRTNNDSLEQSWILSRKEKLPGKIPNCSGCKTKSIMPGDLHIYVKGKIVLKNNIQKDATFRFCPDSKCLKNIPTWSNLKPFTCAFVDLKGKISENDISKISSEGIKIQIKFV
;
A
#
# COMPACT_ATOMS: atom_id res chain seq x y z
N MET A 1 13.03 9.70 38.45
CA MET A 1 13.06 10.34 37.13
C MET A 1 13.64 9.33 36.16
N SER A 2 12.84 8.78 35.25
CA SER A 2 13.34 7.89 34.19
C SER A 2 14.22 8.70 33.25
N ASN A 3 15.44 8.23 33.01
CA ASN A 3 16.42 8.96 32.22
C ASN A 3 16.01 8.90 30.74
N GLU A 4 15.50 10.02 30.18
CA GLU A 4 14.83 10.05 28.87
C GLU A 4 15.69 9.53 27.70
N ASN A 5 17.02 9.61 27.86
CA ASN A 5 18.00 9.26 26.84
C ASN A 5 18.75 7.94 27.13
N GLN A 6 18.35 7.20 28.17
CA GLN A 6 18.97 5.92 28.47
C GLN A 6 18.36 4.82 27.61
N ARG A 7 19.21 4.05 26.94
CA ARG A 7 18.82 2.91 26.11
C ARG A 7 19.08 1.58 26.84
N PRO A 8 18.13 0.62 26.82
CA PRO A 8 18.33 -0.70 27.43
C PRO A 8 19.46 -1.54 26.82
N PHE A 9 19.81 -1.29 25.56
CA PHE A 9 20.88 -2.00 24.83
C PHE A 9 21.88 -1.01 24.23
N PRO A 10 23.14 -1.42 23.98
CA PRO A 10 24.14 -0.57 23.33
C PRO A 10 23.67 -0.03 21.98
N PHE A 11 24.01 1.23 21.70
CA PHE A 11 23.79 1.84 20.39
C PHE A 11 24.57 1.09 19.31
N ARG A 12 23.93 0.83 18.17
CA ARG A 12 24.53 0.15 17.02
C ARG A 12 24.82 1.14 15.91
N PRO A 13 26.07 1.64 15.79
CA PRO A 13 26.42 2.70 14.84
C PRO A 13 26.58 2.21 13.40
N LYS A 14 26.63 0.91 13.15
CA LYS A 14 26.87 0.35 11.82
C LYS A 14 25.72 -0.54 11.37
N ARG A 15 25.25 -0.28 10.14
CA ARG A 15 24.32 -1.16 9.42
C ARG A 15 25.06 -2.44 9.06
N ASN A 16 24.51 -3.60 9.42
CA ASN A 16 25.04 -4.89 8.99
C ASN A 16 24.22 -5.45 7.81
N ALA A 17 24.78 -6.46 7.13
CA ALA A 17 24.13 -7.09 5.98
C ALA A 17 22.74 -7.68 6.30
N GLN A 18 22.50 -8.08 7.55
CA GLN A 18 21.21 -8.61 7.98
C GLN A 18 20.12 -7.54 7.97
N VAL A 19 20.43 -6.31 8.40
CA VAL A 19 19.46 -5.20 8.33
C VAL A 19 19.11 -4.91 6.87
N ASN A 20 20.09 -4.88 5.95
CA ASN A 20 19.80 -4.67 4.53
C ASN A 20 18.81 -5.72 3.99
N LYS A 21 18.98 -6.99 4.37
CA LYS A 21 18.01 -8.06 4.04
C LYS A 21 16.64 -7.79 4.64
N SER A 22 16.56 -7.32 5.89
CA SER A 22 15.30 -6.97 6.53
C SER A 22 14.60 -5.77 5.86
N ILE A 23 15.34 -4.76 5.41
CA ILE A 23 14.80 -3.62 4.66
C ILE A 23 14.27 -4.08 3.29
N LEU A 24 15.05 -4.87 2.55
CA LEU A 24 14.60 -5.42 1.26
C LEU A 24 13.35 -6.29 1.41
N PHE A 25 13.33 -7.15 2.44
CA PHE A 25 12.13 -7.91 2.79
C PHE A 25 10.97 -6.96 3.05
N ALA A 26 11.11 -6.00 3.96
CA ALA A 26 10.05 -5.08 4.32
C ALA A 26 9.46 -4.31 3.13
N LYS A 27 10.28 -3.92 2.15
CA LYS A 27 9.81 -3.24 0.93
C LYS A 27 9.02 -4.15 -0.01
N SER A 28 9.36 -5.44 -0.04
CA SER A 28 8.72 -6.44 -0.90
C SER A 28 7.61 -7.24 -0.21
N ALA A 29 7.53 -7.17 1.12
CA ALA A 29 6.67 -8.01 1.93
C ALA A 29 5.20 -7.58 1.77
N ASN A 30 4.36 -8.56 1.48
CA ASN A 30 2.91 -8.38 1.42
C ASN A 30 2.28 -8.90 2.72
N LEU A 31 2.49 -8.16 3.81
CA LEU A 31 1.88 -8.46 5.11
C LEU A 31 0.59 -7.66 5.24
N LYS A 32 -0.53 -8.36 5.38
CA LYS A 32 -1.83 -7.74 5.58
C LYS A 32 -1.95 -7.30 7.03
N LEU A 33 -2.24 -6.03 7.28
CA LEU A 33 -2.59 -5.56 8.61
C LEU A 33 -3.99 -6.07 8.97
N LEU A 34 -4.09 -6.83 10.06
CA LEU A 34 -5.35 -7.30 10.60
C LEU A 34 -5.92 -6.30 11.60
N ASP A 35 -5.09 -5.81 12.51
CA ASP A 35 -5.48 -4.91 13.59
C ASP A 35 -4.26 -4.17 14.16
N HIS A 36 -4.48 -3.06 14.84
CA HIS A 36 -3.46 -2.38 15.64
C HIS A 36 -4.05 -1.77 16.90
N LYS A 37 -3.24 -1.74 17.97
CA LYS A 37 -3.59 -1.12 19.24
C LYS A 37 -2.48 -0.18 19.68
N LYS A 38 -2.85 1.03 20.06
CA LYS A 38 -1.94 2.02 20.65
C LYS A 38 -2.29 2.19 22.13
N THR A 39 -1.28 2.06 22.97
CA THR A 39 -1.34 2.35 24.41
C THR A 39 -0.29 3.39 24.75
N ASP A 40 -0.13 3.70 26.04
CA ASP A 40 0.86 4.68 26.43
C ASP A 40 2.30 4.21 26.22
N ASN A 41 2.53 2.92 26.41
CA ASN A 41 3.87 2.33 26.43
C ASN A 41 4.15 1.38 25.27
N ASP A 42 3.13 1.09 24.44
CA ASP A 42 3.22 0.06 23.40
C ASP A 42 2.33 0.39 22.20
N ILE A 43 2.79 0.00 21.02
CA ILE A 43 2.06 0.02 19.77
C ILE A 43 2.14 -1.38 19.17
N ILE A 44 1.02 -2.09 19.21
CA ILE A 44 0.92 -3.47 18.79
C ILE A 44 0.28 -3.53 17.42
N PHE A 45 0.91 -4.27 16.51
CA PHE A 45 0.38 -4.59 15.19
C PHE A 45 0.15 -6.09 15.08
N SER A 46 -1.01 -6.47 14.55
CA SER A 46 -1.31 -7.84 14.13
C SER A 46 -1.27 -7.91 12.62
N PHE A 47 -0.31 -8.65 12.08
CA PHE A 47 -0.17 -8.90 10.65
C PHE A 47 -0.58 -10.33 10.29
N GLN A 48 -0.97 -10.55 9.03
CA GLN A 48 -1.13 -11.86 8.42
C GLN A 48 -0.10 -12.01 7.30
N ASN A 49 0.64 -13.13 7.31
CA ASN A 49 1.58 -13.44 6.24
C ASN A 49 0.90 -14.20 5.08
N TYR A 50 1.68 -14.53 4.04
CA TYR A 50 1.19 -15.27 2.86
C TYR A 50 0.74 -16.72 3.15
N LYS A 51 1.10 -17.27 4.31
CA LYS A 51 0.64 -18.57 4.81
C LYS A 51 -0.58 -18.46 5.72
N GLU A 52 -1.19 -17.26 5.78
CA GLU A 52 -2.30 -16.94 6.66
C GLU A 52 -1.96 -16.98 8.16
N GLU A 53 -0.69 -17.09 8.52
CA GLU A 53 -0.24 -17.11 9.91
C GLU A 53 -0.28 -15.68 10.48
N ARG A 54 -0.79 -15.56 11.70
CA ARG A 54 -0.82 -14.31 12.45
C ARG A 54 0.54 -14.02 13.07
N ILE A 55 1.06 -12.82 12.85
CA ILE A 55 2.31 -12.32 13.39
C ILE A 55 2.02 -11.06 14.17
N GLU A 56 2.45 -11.03 15.43
CA GLU A 56 2.32 -9.86 16.28
C GLU A 56 3.65 -9.12 16.36
N VAL A 57 3.60 -7.80 16.23
CA VAL A 57 4.75 -6.90 16.39
C VAL A 57 4.38 -5.88 17.44
N SER A 58 5.11 -5.86 18.54
CA SER A 58 4.99 -4.86 19.60
C SER A 58 6.15 -3.87 19.47
N LEU A 59 5.81 -2.59 19.35
CA LEU A 59 6.76 -1.50 19.38
C LEU A 59 6.62 -0.80 20.71
N GLN A 60 7.62 -1.05 21.55
CA GLN A 60 7.89 -0.43 22.84
C GLN A 60 9.37 -0.02 22.84
N GLN A 61 9.91 0.41 23.99
CA GLN A 61 11.36 0.67 24.10
C GLN A 61 12.21 -0.50 23.61
N VAL A 62 11.81 -1.75 23.91
CA VAL A 62 12.44 -2.97 23.36
C VAL A 62 11.45 -3.66 22.43
N PRO A 63 11.47 -3.38 21.12
CA PRO A 63 10.49 -3.93 20.19
C PRO A 63 10.58 -5.46 20.12
N ASN A 64 9.42 -6.09 20.03
CA ASN A 64 9.28 -7.53 20.00
C ASN A 64 8.46 -8.01 18.79
N CYS A 65 8.65 -9.26 18.40
CA CYS A 65 7.89 -9.89 17.34
C CYS A 65 7.65 -11.37 17.69
N SER A 66 6.43 -11.85 17.50
CA SER A 66 6.05 -13.23 17.81
C SER A 66 6.57 -14.27 16.81
N CYS A 67 7.23 -13.86 15.72
CA CYS A 67 7.66 -14.80 14.69
C CYS A 67 8.81 -15.71 15.17
N PRO A 68 8.93 -16.95 14.65
CA PRO A 68 9.95 -17.90 15.08
C PRO A 68 11.40 -17.39 14.94
N PHE A 69 11.64 -16.48 14.01
CA PHE A 69 12.97 -15.90 13.81
C PHE A 69 13.43 -15.09 15.03
N LYS A 70 12.54 -14.25 15.59
CA LYS A 70 12.89 -13.37 16.72
C LYS A 70 13.11 -14.18 17.99
N THR A 71 12.29 -15.20 18.22
CA THR A 71 12.46 -16.15 19.33
C THR A 71 13.82 -16.85 19.27
N LYS A 72 14.27 -17.26 18.07
CA LYS A 72 15.57 -17.92 17.87
C LYS A 72 16.76 -16.95 17.86
N ASN A 73 16.54 -15.67 17.58
CA ASN A 73 17.60 -14.67 17.43
C ASN A 73 17.27 -13.37 18.19
N PRO A 74 17.22 -13.39 19.53
CA PRO A 74 16.80 -12.22 20.31
C PRO A 74 17.72 -11.00 20.11
N SER A 75 19.02 -11.24 19.86
CA SER A 75 20.04 -10.22 19.60
C SER A 75 19.97 -9.55 18.22
N LYS A 76 19.03 -9.97 17.36
CA LYS A 76 18.81 -9.39 16.03
C LYS A 76 17.46 -8.67 15.98
N ILE A 77 17.42 -7.60 15.19
CA ILE A 77 16.14 -6.95 14.87
C ILE A 77 15.38 -7.84 13.88
N CYS A 78 14.08 -7.99 14.10
CA CYS A 78 13.23 -8.79 13.24
C CYS A 78 12.81 -7.99 12.00
N MET A 79 12.70 -8.65 10.86
CA MET A 79 12.22 -8.02 9.62
C MET A 79 10.79 -7.46 9.74
N HIS A 80 9.93 -8.06 10.56
CA HIS A 80 8.56 -7.55 10.78
C HIS A 80 8.55 -6.24 11.59
N ILE A 81 9.52 -6.05 12.49
CA ILE A 81 9.72 -4.78 13.20
C ILE A 81 10.15 -3.71 12.19
N VAL A 82 11.13 -4.03 11.33
CA VAL A 82 11.58 -3.12 10.25
C VAL A 82 10.44 -2.79 9.29
N PHE A 83 9.62 -3.77 8.92
CA PHE A 83 8.41 -3.56 8.12
C PHE A 83 7.45 -2.56 8.79
N ALA A 84 7.17 -2.73 10.08
CA ALA A 84 6.29 -1.83 10.79
C ALA A 84 6.82 -0.38 10.78
N LEU A 85 8.11 -0.20 11.10
CA LEU A 85 8.76 1.12 11.12
C LEU A 85 8.76 1.82 9.75
N LEU A 86 9.11 1.10 8.69
CA LEU A 86 9.10 1.66 7.34
C LEU A 86 7.68 1.98 6.86
N ARG A 87 6.71 1.10 7.14
CA ARG A 87 5.37 1.18 6.53
C ARG A 87 4.40 2.08 7.27
N TYR A 88 4.48 2.14 8.60
CA TYR A 88 3.49 2.83 9.44
C TYR A 88 4.05 4.00 10.24
N PHE A 89 5.37 4.16 10.29
CA PHE A 89 6.03 5.28 10.99
C PHE A 89 6.85 6.17 10.07
N ASP A 90 6.87 5.86 8.77
CA ASP A 90 7.62 6.58 7.73
C ASP A 90 9.09 6.81 8.11
N VAL A 91 9.70 5.82 8.78
CA VAL A 91 11.10 5.89 9.16
C VAL A 91 11.96 5.82 7.91
N ASP A 92 12.86 6.79 7.72
CA ASP A 92 13.78 6.81 6.59
C ASP A 92 14.58 5.50 6.47
N GLU A 93 14.76 5.00 5.24
CA GLU A 93 15.46 3.73 4.98
C GLU A 93 16.93 3.75 5.41
N ASN A 94 17.54 4.94 5.55
CA ASN A 94 18.91 5.14 6.04
C ASN A 94 18.95 5.43 7.54
N SER A 95 17.80 5.53 8.21
CA SER A 95 17.69 5.78 9.64
C SER A 95 18.39 4.71 10.47
N MET A 96 19.11 5.18 11.48
CA MET A 96 19.77 4.32 12.45
C MET A 96 18.79 3.55 13.32
N LEU A 97 17.54 4.03 13.46
CA LEU A 97 16.49 3.36 14.25
C LEU A 97 16.21 1.94 13.76
N LEU A 98 16.29 1.71 12.45
CA LEU A 98 16.05 0.39 11.83
C LEU A 98 17.06 -0.68 12.26
N HIS A 99 18.15 -0.31 12.94
CA HIS A 99 19.21 -1.23 13.36
C HIS A 99 19.18 -1.52 14.86
N GLN A 100 18.43 -0.74 15.64
CA GLN A 100 18.52 -0.76 17.08
C GLN A 100 17.66 -1.87 17.66
N LEU A 101 18.16 -2.53 18.70
CA LEU A 101 17.35 -3.50 19.47
C LEU A 101 16.45 -2.84 20.49
N ALA A 102 16.73 -1.58 20.81
CA ALA A 102 15.93 -0.79 21.70
C ALA A 102 16.06 0.69 21.38
N TYR A 103 15.07 1.44 21.83
CA TYR A 103 14.93 2.87 21.69
C TYR A 103 15.05 3.54 23.05
N THR A 104 15.51 4.79 23.04
CA THR A 104 15.33 5.70 24.17
C THR A 104 13.86 6.09 24.32
N ASN A 105 13.46 6.65 25.46
CA ASN A 105 12.12 7.20 25.64
C ASN A 105 11.82 8.28 24.60
N SER A 106 12.78 9.17 24.33
CA SER A 106 12.62 10.22 23.33
C SER A 106 12.38 9.64 21.93
N GLU A 107 13.16 8.65 21.50
CA GLU A 107 12.98 7.99 20.20
C GLU A 107 11.63 7.26 20.11
N PHE A 108 11.25 6.55 21.16
CA PHE A 108 9.96 5.84 21.18
C PHE A 108 8.77 6.81 21.16
N ASN A 109 8.83 7.90 21.93
CA ASN A 109 7.80 8.93 21.92
C ASN A 109 7.69 9.62 20.55
N LYS A 110 8.82 9.86 19.88
CA LYS A 110 8.81 10.37 18.49
C LYS A 110 8.11 9.40 17.55
N LEU A 111 8.43 8.09 17.62
CA LEU A 111 7.72 7.07 16.84
C LEU A 111 6.22 7.06 17.17
N LYS A 112 5.85 7.08 18.45
CA LYS A 112 4.46 7.11 18.89
C LYS A 112 3.67 8.30 18.31
N ASN A 113 4.32 9.44 18.14
CA ASN A 113 3.74 10.64 17.56
C ASN A 113 3.82 10.68 16.03
N SER A 114 4.76 9.94 15.42
CA SER A 114 4.93 9.82 13.97
C SER A 114 4.16 8.67 13.35
N LEU A 115 3.39 7.92 14.15
CA LEU A 115 2.48 6.90 13.66
C LEU A 115 1.56 7.57 12.64
N VAL A 116 1.80 7.29 11.36
CA VAL A 116 0.94 7.73 10.27
C VAL A 116 -0.43 7.17 10.57
N GLU A 117 -1.47 8.01 10.58
CA GLU A 117 -2.84 7.54 10.81
C GLU A 117 -3.05 6.28 9.99
N ILE A 118 -3.14 5.15 10.70
CA ILE A 118 -3.42 3.87 10.12
C ILE A 118 -4.89 3.97 9.78
N ARG A 119 -5.19 4.61 8.64
CA ARG A 119 -6.37 4.26 7.88
C ARG A 119 -6.24 2.76 7.76
N THR A 120 -7.18 2.05 8.37
CA THR A 120 -7.30 0.60 8.30
C THR A 120 -7.21 0.26 6.82
N ASN A 121 -5.97 -0.02 6.40
CA ASN A 121 -5.63 -0.42 5.06
C ASN A 121 -6.14 -1.86 5.00
N ASN A 122 -7.47 -1.97 4.91
CA ASN A 122 -8.08 -3.00 4.11
C ASN A 122 -7.23 -3.04 2.86
N ASP A 123 -6.46 -4.11 2.76
CA ASP A 123 -5.46 -4.41 1.75
C ASP A 123 -6.10 -4.61 0.35
N SER A 124 -7.17 -3.89 0.05
CA SER A 124 -7.34 -3.36 -1.27
C SER A 124 -6.43 -2.15 -1.40
N LEU A 125 -5.40 -2.26 -2.24
CA LEU A 125 -5.00 -1.12 -3.07
C LEU A 125 -6.26 -0.29 -3.34
N GLU A 126 -6.36 0.94 -2.82
CA GLU A 126 -7.47 1.83 -3.16
C GLU A 126 -7.50 1.91 -4.69
N GLN A 127 -8.45 1.23 -5.30
CA GLN A 127 -8.50 1.10 -6.74
C GLN A 127 -8.92 2.45 -7.29
N SER A 128 -7.94 3.24 -7.72
CA SER A 128 -8.19 4.54 -8.29
C SER A 128 -8.60 4.37 -9.75
N TRP A 129 -9.86 4.68 -10.05
CA TRP A 129 -10.38 4.75 -11.41
C TRP A 129 -10.15 6.15 -11.96
N ILE A 130 -9.30 6.27 -12.97
CA ILE A 130 -8.81 7.56 -13.48
C ILE A 130 -9.39 7.79 -14.87
N LEU A 131 -10.06 8.93 -15.06
CA LEU A 131 -10.51 9.41 -16.38
C LEU A 131 -9.37 10.20 -17.04
N SER A 132 -8.99 9.83 -18.26
CA SER A 132 -7.89 10.46 -18.99
C SER A 132 -8.05 10.31 -20.50
N ARG A 133 -7.32 11.11 -21.29
CA ARG A 133 -7.15 10.85 -22.72
C ARG A 133 -6.00 9.89 -22.97
N LYS A 134 -6.19 8.95 -23.90
CA LYS A 134 -5.15 7.96 -24.21
C LYS A 134 -4.00 8.62 -24.94
N GLU A 135 -2.82 8.58 -24.35
CA GLU A 135 -1.61 9.06 -25.02
C GLU A 135 -1.17 8.10 -26.14
N LYS A 136 -0.43 8.62 -27.13
CA LYS A 136 0.22 7.79 -28.15
C LYS A 136 1.43 7.10 -27.50
N LEU A 137 1.27 5.82 -27.15
CA LEU A 137 2.32 5.00 -26.57
C LEU A 137 2.63 3.81 -27.50
N PRO A 138 3.89 3.36 -27.59
CA PRO A 138 4.24 2.17 -28.37
C PRO A 138 3.56 0.92 -27.80
N GLY A 139 3.17 0.01 -28.69
CA GLY A 139 2.54 -1.26 -28.34
C GLY A 139 1.16 -1.46 -28.97
N LYS A 140 0.50 -2.55 -28.57
CA LYS A 140 -0.83 -2.92 -29.07
C LYS A 140 -1.89 -1.93 -28.58
N ILE A 141 -2.77 -1.52 -29.48
CA ILE A 141 -3.95 -0.71 -29.14
C ILE A 141 -4.81 -1.51 -28.15
N PRO A 142 -5.06 -0.98 -26.93
CA PRO A 142 -5.85 -1.70 -25.94
C PRO A 142 -7.33 -1.65 -26.30
N ASN A 143 -8.03 -2.74 -26.00
CA ASN A 143 -9.49 -2.77 -26.04
C ASN A 143 -10.06 -2.43 -24.66
N CYS A 144 -11.29 -1.94 -24.66
CA CYS A 144 -12.09 -1.77 -23.45
C CYS A 144 -12.22 -3.11 -22.72
N SER A 145 -11.90 -3.14 -21.44
CA SER A 145 -11.93 -4.33 -20.59
C SER A 145 -13.36 -4.79 -20.28
N GLY A 146 -14.34 -3.87 -20.37
CA GLY A 146 -15.76 -4.16 -20.19
C GLY A 146 -16.43 -4.74 -21.43
N CYS A 147 -16.49 -4.00 -22.54
CA CYS A 147 -17.16 -4.48 -23.75
C CYS A 147 -16.29 -5.37 -24.64
N LYS A 148 -14.95 -5.33 -24.49
CA LYS A 148 -13.94 -6.08 -25.27
C LYS A 148 -13.88 -5.79 -26.77
N THR A 149 -14.89 -5.13 -27.32
CA THR A 149 -15.04 -4.85 -28.76
C THR A 149 -14.46 -3.50 -29.16
N LYS A 150 -14.58 -2.48 -28.31
CA LYS A 150 -14.14 -1.11 -28.64
C LYS A 150 -12.65 -0.94 -28.32
N SER A 151 -11.86 -0.66 -29.34
CA SER A 151 -10.47 -0.23 -29.20
C SER A 151 -10.40 1.21 -28.72
N ILE A 152 -9.41 1.50 -27.85
CA ILE A 152 -9.17 2.84 -27.28
C ILE A 152 -7.98 3.45 -28.00
N MET A 153 -8.26 4.33 -28.96
CA MET A 153 -7.28 4.96 -29.82
C MET A 153 -6.57 6.12 -29.12
N PRO A 154 -5.37 6.52 -29.57
CA PRO A 154 -4.74 7.76 -29.09
C PRO A 154 -5.67 8.96 -29.25
N GLY A 155 -5.81 9.77 -28.20
CA GLY A 155 -6.72 10.91 -28.12
C GLY A 155 -8.09 10.57 -27.51
N ASP A 156 -8.52 9.31 -27.52
CA ASP A 156 -9.81 8.89 -26.96
C ASP A 156 -9.86 9.13 -25.46
N LEU A 157 -11.02 9.59 -24.98
CA LEU A 157 -11.32 9.63 -23.56
C LEU A 157 -11.58 8.20 -23.05
N HIS A 158 -10.91 7.82 -21.96
CA HIS A 158 -11.06 6.51 -21.36
C HIS A 158 -10.88 6.57 -19.84
N ILE A 159 -11.40 5.55 -19.17
CA ILE A 159 -11.14 5.33 -17.75
C ILE A 159 -10.09 4.22 -17.63
N TYR A 160 -9.13 4.34 -16.73
CA TYR A 160 -8.20 3.26 -16.43
C TYR A 160 -8.03 3.04 -14.94
N VAL A 161 -7.71 1.80 -14.59
CA VAL A 161 -7.47 1.38 -13.21
C VAL A 161 -6.31 0.40 -13.20
N LYS A 162 -5.40 0.58 -12.24
CA LYS A 162 -4.32 -0.38 -11.98
C LYS A 162 -4.86 -1.46 -11.06
N GLY A 163 -4.60 -2.71 -11.41
CA GLY A 163 -5.03 -3.88 -10.64
C GLY A 163 -4.16 -5.08 -10.96
N LYS A 164 -4.66 -6.27 -10.65
CA LYS A 164 -3.99 -7.54 -10.86
C LYS A 164 -4.86 -8.48 -11.70
N ILE A 165 -4.23 -9.20 -12.60
CA ILE A 165 -4.80 -10.35 -13.30
C ILE A 165 -4.58 -11.57 -12.42
N VAL A 166 -5.64 -12.37 -12.23
CA VAL A 166 -5.59 -13.66 -11.54
C VAL A 166 -5.49 -14.74 -12.60
N LEU A 167 -4.32 -15.38 -12.69
CA LEU A 167 -4.05 -16.48 -13.62
C LEU A 167 -4.41 -17.83 -12.98
N LYS A 168 -4.41 -18.89 -13.79
CA LYS A 168 -4.48 -20.28 -13.29
C LYS A 168 -3.36 -20.49 -12.26
N ASN A 169 -3.67 -21.18 -11.16
CA ASN A 169 -2.80 -21.40 -10.00
C ASN A 169 -2.62 -20.19 -9.07
N ASN A 170 -3.56 -19.24 -9.05
CA ASN A 170 -3.55 -18.06 -8.17
C ASN A 170 -2.33 -17.13 -8.34
N ILE A 171 -1.61 -17.25 -9.45
CA ILE A 171 -0.51 -16.33 -9.78
C ILE A 171 -1.13 -14.98 -10.14
N GLN A 172 -0.66 -13.92 -9.49
CA GLN A 172 -1.13 -12.56 -9.73
C GLN A 172 -0.09 -11.76 -10.50
N LYS A 173 -0.52 -11.02 -11.52
CA LYS A 173 0.33 -10.10 -12.28
C LYS A 173 -0.30 -8.72 -12.36
N ASP A 174 0.50 -7.68 -12.11
CA ASP A 174 0.04 -6.31 -12.23
C ASP A 174 -0.35 -5.98 -13.68
N ALA A 175 -1.47 -5.27 -13.82
CA ALA A 175 -2.03 -4.87 -15.10
C ALA A 175 -2.74 -3.52 -15.01
N THR A 176 -2.82 -2.84 -16.16
CA THR A 176 -3.65 -1.64 -16.32
C THR A 176 -4.86 -1.99 -17.18
N PHE A 177 -6.04 -1.94 -16.57
CA PHE A 177 -7.31 -2.14 -17.24
C PHE A 177 -7.81 -0.80 -17.76
N ARG A 178 -8.38 -0.80 -18.97
CA ARG A 178 -8.90 0.41 -19.60
C ARG A 178 -10.34 0.17 -20.03
N PHE A 179 -11.19 1.15 -19.82
CA PHE A 179 -12.62 1.09 -20.07
C PHE A 179 -13.04 2.29 -20.89
N CYS A 180 -14.03 2.10 -21.76
CA CYS A 180 -14.77 3.21 -22.30
C CYS A 180 -15.51 3.95 -21.17
N PRO A 181 -15.73 5.27 -21.29
CA PRO A 181 -16.49 6.05 -20.33
C PRO A 181 -18.00 5.79 -20.46
N ASP A 182 -18.39 4.52 -20.50
CA ASP A 182 -19.76 4.03 -20.56
C ASP A 182 -20.06 3.26 -19.27
N SER A 183 -21.16 3.59 -18.60
CA SER A 183 -21.57 2.97 -17.34
C SER A 183 -21.75 1.45 -17.45
N LYS A 184 -22.18 0.93 -18.61
CA LYS A 184 -22.26 -0.52 -18.86
C LYS A 184 -20.88 -1.17 -18.85
N CYS A 185 -19.87 -0.49 -19.40
CA CYS A 185 -18.50 -1.00 -19.42
C CYS A 185 -17.87 -0.99 -18.02
N LEU A 186 -18.17 0.02 -17.21
CA LEU A 186 -17.66 0.14 -15.84
C LEU A 186 -18.27 -0.88 -14.88
N LYS A 187 -19.51 -1.30 -15.13
CA LYS A 187 -20.17 -2.38 -14.39
C LYS A 187 -19.70 -3.77 -14.82
N ASN A 188 -19.26 -3.93 -16.06
CA ASN A 188 -18.80 -5.22 -16.58
C ASN A 188 -17.32 -5.47 -16.30
N ILE A 189 -17.01 -5.85 -15.06
CA ILE A 189 -15.63 -6.07 -14.63
C ILE A 189 -15.14 -7.46 -15.07
N PRO A 190 -13.90 -7.57 -15.57
CA PRO A 190 -13.32 -8.87 -15.90
C PRO A 190 -13.22 -9.79 -14.67
N THR A 191 -13.84 -10.97 -14.76
CA THR A 191 -13.85 -11.98 -13.68
C THR A 191 -12.47 -12.52 -13.32
N TRP A 192 -11.51 -12.43 -14.25
CA TRP A 192 -10.11 -12.82 -14.07
C TRP A 192 -9.23 -11.68 -13.51
N SER A 193 -9.84 -10.65 -12.92
CA SER A 193 -9.14 -9.54 -12.28
C SER A 193 -9.52 -9.42 -10.81
N ASN A 194 -8.67 -8.73 -10.03
CA ASN A 194 -9.00 -8.36 -8.66
C ASN A 194 -9.74 -7.01 -8.56
N LEU A 195 -10.30 -6.51 -9.67
CA LEU A 195 -10.99 -5.23 -9.70
C LEU A 195 -12.29 -5.29 -8.89
N LYS A 196 -12.53 -4.25 -8.08
CA LYS A 196 -13.75 -4.01 -7.34
C LYS A 196 -14.77 -3.30 -8.24
N PRO A 197 -16.07 -3.64 -8.14
CA PRO A 197 -17.16 -2.94 -8.82
C PRO A 197 -17.02 -1.42 -8.72
N PHE A 198 -17.17 -0.72 -9.83
CA PHE A 198 -17.22 0.73 -9.81
C PHE A 198 -18.52 1.19 -9.12
N THR A 199 -18.41 1.69 -7.88
CA THR A 199 -19.53 2.18 -7.07
C THR A 199 -19.38 3.68 -6.84
N CYS A 200 -19.41 4.48 -7.91
CA CYS A 200 -19.51 5.93 -7.76
C CYS A 200 -20.95 6.37 -8.04
N ALA A 201 -21.49 7.19 -7.14
CA ALA A 201 -22.77 7.88 -7.31
C ALA A 201 -22.69 9.10 -8.26
N PHE A 202 -21.58 9.29 -8.97
CA PHE A 202 -21.47 10.36 -9.96
C PHE A 202 -22.11 9.95 -11.28
N VAL A 203 -23.29 10.55 -11.46
CA VAL A 203 -23.91 11.04 -12.70
C VAL A 203 -23.97 10.02 -13.82
N ASP A 204 -25.19 9.63 -14.14
CA ASP A 204 -25.59 9.10 -15.44
C ASP A 204 -24.87 9.92 -16.54
N LEU A 205 -23.72 9.44 -17.04
CA LEU A 205 -23.01 9.97 -18.23
C LEU A 205 -23.82 9.68 -19.51
N LYS A 206 -25.15 9.76 -19.41
CA LYS A 206 -26.07 9.86 -20.55
C LYS A 206 -26.04 11.26 -21.16
N GLY A 207 -25.46 12.24 -20.47
CA GLY A 207 -25.14 13.56 -21.03
C GLY A 207 -23.78 13.54 -21.71
N LYS A 208 -23.72 14.01 -22.96
CA LYS A 208 -22.47 14.34 -23.66
C LYS A 208 -21.60 15.19 -22.72
N ILE A 209 -20.46 14.66 -22.31
CA ILE A 209 -19.42 15.42 -21.60
C ILE A 209 -19.07 16.61 -22.50
N SER A 210 -19.25 17.83 -22.01
CA SER A 210 -18.99 19.04 -22.81
C SER A 210 -17.48 19.26 -22.98
N GLU A 211 -17.06 19.95 -24.04
CA GLU A 211 -15.65 20.30 -24.22
C GLU A 211 -15.09 21.14 -23.06
N ASN A 212 -15.94 21.86 -22.33
CA ASN A 212 -15.58 22.59 -21.11
C ASN A 212 -15.33 21.69 -19.89
N ASP A 213 -16.02 20.56 -19.78
CA ASP A 213 -15.74 19.58 -18.73
C ASP A 213 -14.41 18.88 -19.01
N ILE A 214 -14.14 18.61 -20.30
CA ILE A 214 -12.89 18.02 -20.78
C ILE A 214 -11.70 18.97 -20.60
N SER A 215 -11.86 20.27 -20.86
CA SER A 215 -10.78 21.26 -20.72
C SER A 215 -10.36 21.41 -19.26
N LYS A 216 -11.32 21.45 -18.31
CA LYS A 216 -11.05 21.42 -16.86
C LYS A 216 -10.34 20.15 -16.40
N ILE A 217 -10.72 18.98 -16.93
CA ILE A 217 -10.08 17.70 -16.59
C ILE A 217 -8.66 17.61 -17.16
N SER A 218 -8.41 18.24 -18.32
CA SER A 218 -7.13 18.19 -19.03
C SER A 218 -6.11 19.22 -18.52
N SER A 219 -6.54 20.36 -17.97
CA SER A 219 -5.66 21.39 -17.42
C SER A 219 -5.15 21.08 -16.01
N GLU A 220 -5.87 20.29 -15.22
CA GLU A 220 -5.57 20.09 -13.79
C GLU A 220 -5.14 18.66 -13.43
N GLY A 221 -5.16 17.71 -14.38
CA GLY A 221 -4.81 16.32 -14.09
C GLY A 221 -5.64 15.76 -12.93
N ILE A 222 -6.96 15.96 -12.97
CA ILE A 222 -7.86 15.59 -11.87
C ILE A 222 -7.75 14.07 -11.64
N LYS A 223 -7.03 13.69 -10.59
CA LYS A 223 -7.17 12.38 -9.96
C LYS A 223 -8.54 12.36 -9.30
N ILE A 224 -9.53 11.77 -9.98
CA ILE A 224 -10.78 11.42 -9.30
C ILE A 224 -10.45 10.22 -8.40
N GLN A 225 -10.02 10.51 -7.17
CA GLN A 225 -9.82 9.50 -6.14
C GLN A 225 -11.20 9.12 -5.59
N ILE A 226 -11.81 8.11 -6.20
CA ILE A 226 -13.11 7.62 -5.77
C ILE A 226 -12.86 6.67 -4.59
N LYS A 227 -13.20 7.13 -3.39
CA LYS A 227 -13.23 6.30 -2.19
C LYS A 227 -14.40 5.33 -2.27
N PHE A 228 -14.13 4.06 -2.01
CA PHE A 228 -15.16 3.05 -1.79
C PHE A 228 -15.56 3.13 -0.31
N VAL A 229 -16.85 3.28 -0.04
CA VAL A 229 -17.44 3.10 1.31
C VAL A 229 -17.57 1.62 1.59
#